data_AF-A0A1F5PY71-F1
#
_entry.id   AF-A0A1F5PY71-F1
#
_cell.length_a   1.000
_cell.length_b   1.000
_cell.length_c   1.000
_cell.angle_alpha   90.00
_cell.angle_beta   90.00
_cell.angle_gamma   90.00
#
_symmetry.space_group_name_H-M   'P 1'
#
loop_
_entity.id
_entity.type
_entity.pdbx_description
1 polymer ?
#
loop_
_entity_poly.entity_id
_entity_poly.type
_entity_poly.pdbx_seq_one_letter_code
_entity_poly.pdbx_strand_id
1 'polypeptide(L)'
;MNANNKEKVFEKLRSYHLEQFPDKIQGENLNNFRIALGTLEDNIITMILSLIDGRTKFTDFTPELNSFQEKFTRTTTGDSHDDAIKNLFISKINQLSDILATTKKFNFTLKPVRAIKVTAVKS
;
A
#
# COMPACT_ATOMS: atom_id res chain seq x y z
N MET A 1 -9.04 0.54 -19.31
CA MET A 1 -8.40 1.63 -18.53
C MET A 1 -7.50 2.46 -19.45
N ASN A 2 -7.55 3.79 -19.36
CA ASN A 2 -6.65 4.67 -20.13
C ASN A 2 -5.24 4.62 -19.52
N ALA A 3 -4.18 4.57 -20.35
CA ALA A 3 -2.79 4.48 -19.91
C ALA A 3 -2.43 5.57 -18.88
N ASN A 4 -3.00 6.77 -19.04
CA ASN A 4 -2.80 7.92 -18.14
C ASN A 4 -3.23 7.65 -16.69
N ASN A 5 -4.24 6.81 -16.45
CA ASN A 5 -4.67 6.51 -15.08
C ASN A 5 -3.71 5.53 -14.40
N LYS A 6 -3.03 4.65 -15.17
CA LYS A 6 -2.05 3.71 -14.63
C LYS A 6 -0.80 4.47 -14.23
N GLU A 7 -0.36 5.37 -15.11
CA GLU A 7 0.82 6.20 -14.84
C GLU A 7 0.65 7.02 -13.57
N LYS A 8 -0.51 7.64 -13.33
CA LYS A 8 -0.78 8.39 -12.08
C LYS A 8 -0.65 7.54 -10.81
N VAL A 9 -1.05 6.26 -10.86
CA VAL A 9 -0.87 5.36 -9.71
C VAL A 9 0.60 5.00 -9.54
N PHE A 10 1.32 4.74 -10.64
CA PHE A 10 2.75 4.46 -10.60
C PHE A 10 3.59 5.66 -10.15
N GLU A 11 3.24 6.89 -10.55
CA GLU A 11 3.88 8.12 -10.08
C GLU A 11 3.76 8.25 -8.56
N LYS A 12 2.55 8.08 -8.01
CA LYS A 12 2.34 8.12 -6.56
C LYS A 12 3.09 7.01 -5.83
N LEU A 13 3.11 5.79 -6.38
CA LEU A 13 3.91 4.69 -5.82
C LEU A 13 5.40 5.03 -5.85
N ARG A 14 5.93 5.61 -6.92
CA ARG A 14 7.34 6.03 -6.98
C ARG A 14 7.65 7.09 -5.93
N SER A 15 6.82 8.13 -5.82
CA SER A 15 6.98 9.18 -4.82
C SER A 15 6.98 8.63 -3.40
N TYR A 16 6.11 7.65 -3.12
CA TYR A 16 6.07 6.98 -1.82
C TYR A 16 7.41 6.32 -1.44
N HIS A 17 8.12 5.70 -2.38
CA HIS A 17 9.39 5.01 -2.11
C HIS A 17 10.61 5.94 -2.01
N LEU A 18 10.48 7.22 -2.34
CA LEU A 18 11.57 8.19 -2.21
C LEU A 18 11.88 8.52 -0.74
N GLU A 19 10.85 8.55 0.10
CA GLU A 19 11.03 8.70 1.54
C GLU A 19 11.30 7.34 2.15
N GLN A 20 12.48 7.12 2.75
CA GLN A 20 12.81 5.85 3.38
C GLN A 20 13.01 6.03 4.87
N PHE A 21 12.58 5.03 5.65
CA PHE A 21 12.91 5.00 7.06
C PHE A 21 14.42 4.85 7.24
N PRO A 22 15.02 5.50 8.26
CA PRO A 22 16.43 5.29 8.56
C PRO A 22 16.69 3.82 8.91
N ASP A 23 17.90 3.34 8.59
CA ASP A 23 18.28 1.94 8.83
C ASP A 23 18.12 1.54 10.30
N LYS A 24 18.38 2.49 11.21
CA LYS A 24 18.25 2.32 12.65
C LYS A 24 17.18 3.27 13.19
N ILE A 25 16.10 2.70 13.67
CA ILE A 25 15.11 3.38 14.50
C ILE A 25 15.40 3.00 15.95
N GLN A 26 15.60 3.99 16.82
CA GLN A 26 15.78 3.74 18.25
C GLN A 26 14.40 3.50 18.87
N GLY A 27 14.29 2.49 19.74
CA GLY A 27 13.03 2.13 20.39
C GLY A 27 12.37 0.89 19.77
N GLU A 28 12.21 -0.15 20.60
CA GLU A 28 11.58 -1.43 20.24
C GLU A 28 10.15 -1.23 19.69
N ASN A 29 9.39 -0.32 20.29
CA ASN A 29 8.04 0.00 19.85
C ASN A 29 7.99 0.57 18.43
N LEU A 30 8.86 1.54 18.11
CA LEU A 30 8.90 2.15 16.77
C LEU A 30 9.40 1.16 15.71
N ASN A 31 10.32 0.27 16.08
CA ASN A 31 10.76 -0.80 15.18
C ASN A 31 9.62 -1.81 14.92
N ASN A 32 8.85 -2.17 15.94
CA ASN A 32 7.67 -3.02 15.78
C ASN A 32 6.61 -2.36 14.87
N PHE A 33 6.39 -1.05 15.03
CA PHE A 33 5.52 -0.29 14.13
C PHE A 33 6.06 -0.25 12.70
N ARG A 34 7.38 -0.11 12.51
CA ARG A 34 8.01 -0.15 11.19
C ARG A 34 7.75 -1.49 10.50
N ILE A 35 7.95 -2.60 11.21
CA ILE A 35 7.72 -3.94 10.67
C ILE A 35 6.23 -4.12 10.31
N ALA A 36 5.32 -3.72 11.20
CA ALA A 36 3.89 -3.82 10.96
C ALA A 36 3.43 -2.94 9.79
N LEU A 37 3.97 -1.72 9.67
CA LEU A 37 3.73 -0.85 8.51
C LEU A 37 4.28 -1.47 7.22
N GLY A 38 5.47 -2.08 7.26
CA GLY A 38 6.06 -2.76 6.12
C GLY A 38 5.21 -3.91 5.61
N THR A 39 4.62 -4.71 6.50
CA THR A 39 3.67 -5.77 6.12
C THR A 39 2.39 -5.19 5.48
N LEU A 40 1.86 -4.10 6.03
CA LEU A 40 0.67 -3.45 5.51
C LEU A 40 0.93 -2.81 4.13
N GLU A 41 2.08 -2.16 3.99
CA GLU A 41 2.60 -1.61 2.74
C GLU A 41 2.70 -2.68 1.66
N ASP A 42 3.34 -3.81 1.96
CA ASP A 42 3.52 -4.91 1.00
C ASP A 42 2.17 -5.45 0.49
N ASN A 43 1.20 -5.62 1.39
CA ASN A 43 -0.15 -6.04 1.04
C ASN A 43 -0.85 -5.02 0.12
N ILE A 44 -0.75 -3.72 0.44
CA ILE A 44 -1.36 -2.65 -0.35
C ILE A 44 -0.71 -2.56 -1.74
N ILE A 45 0.63 -2.53 -1.80
CA ILE A 45 1.37 -2.43 -3.07
C ILE A 45 1.09 -3.66 -3.93
N THR A 46 1.17 -4.87 -3.36
CA THR A 46 0.88 -6.12 -4.08
C THR A 46 -0.54 -6.13 -4.64
N MET A 47 -1.52 -5.66 -3.86
CA MET A 47 -2.90 -5.51 -4.33
C MET A 47 -2.99 -4.52 -5.50
N ILE A 48 -2.37 -3.34 -5.39
CA ILE A 48 -2.41 -2.31 -6.43
C ILE A 48 -1.76 -2.82 -7.73
N LEU A 49 -0.60 -3.46 -7.64
CA LEU A 49 0.08 -4.03 -8.79
C LEU A 49 -0.78 -5.11 -9.45
N SER A 50 -1.35 -6.01 -8.65
CA SER A 50 -2.25 -7.07 -9.13
C SER A 50 -3.52 -6.52 -9.77
N LEU A 51 -4.03 -5.40 -9.25
CA LEU A 51 -5.20 -4.69 -9.76
C LEU A 51 -4.91 -3.99 -11.09
N ILE A 52 -3.76 -3.31 -11.21
CA ILE A 52 -3.29 -2.70 -12.48
C ILE A 52 -3.11 -3.76 -13.56
N ASP A 53 -2.64 -4.94 -13.15
CA ASP A 53 -2.50 -6.12 -14.00
C ASP A 53 -3.83 -6.79 -14.34
N GLY A 54 -4.92 -6.42 -13.66
CA GLY A 54 -6.25 -7.00 -13.82
C GLY A 54 -6.37 -8.44 -13.30
N ARG A 55 -5.50 -8.86 -12.36
CA ARG A 55 -5.52 -10.19 -11.74
C ARG A 55 -6.46 -10.25 -10.53
N THR A 56 -6.63 -9.13 -9.82
CA THR A 56 -7.42 -9.07 -8.58
C THR A 56 -8.45 -7.94 -8.64
N LYS A 57 -9.46 -8.02 -7.76
CA LYS A 57 -10.39 -6.91 -7.51
C LYS A 57 -9.77 -5.94 -6.51
N PHE A 58 -10.23 -4.69 -6.53
CA PHE A 58 -9.83 -3.71 -5.54
C PHE A 58 -10.31 -4.15 -4.15
N THR A 59 -9.40 -4.16 -3.19
CA THR A 59 -9.68 -4.39 -1.77
C THR A 59 -9.41 -3.10 -1.02
N ASP A 60 -10.37 -2.68 -0.18
CA ASP A 60 -10.26 -1.44 0.57
C ASP A 60 -9.50 -1.68 1.89
N PHE A 61 -8.23 -1.27 1.92
CA PHE A 61 -7.36 -1.34 3.11
C PHE A 61 -7.40 -0.07 3.96
N THR A 62 -8.24 0.92 3.63
CA THR A 62 -8.39 2.14 4.43
C THR A 62 -8.76 1.87 5.91
N PRO A 63 -9.63 0.91 6.26
CA PRO A 63 -9.94 0.59 7.66
C PRO A 63 -8.72 0.08 8.45
N GLU A 64 -7.87 -0.72 7.80
CA GLU A 64 -6.66 -1.27 8.42
C GLU A 64 -5.60 -0.19 8.64
N LEU A 65 -5.42 0.70 7.65
CA LEU A 65 -4.55 1.88 7.78
C LEU A 65 -5.01 2.82 8.90
N ASN A 66 -6.30 3.12 8.97
CA ASN A 66 -6.84 3.99 10.03
C ASN A 66 -6.63 3.36 11.41
N SER A 67 -6.91 2.06 11.53
CA SER A 67 -6.67 1.31 12.78
C SER A 67 -5.20 1.30 13.17
N PHE A 68 -4.29 1.18 12.19
CA PHE A 68 -2.85 1.26 12.42
C PHE A 68 -2.43 2.65 12.89
N GLN A 69 -2.92 3.70 12.24
CA GLN A 69 -2.63 5.09 12.59
C GLN A 69 -3.09 5.42 14.01
N GLU A 70 -4.32 5.04 14.38
CA GLU A 70 -4.84 5.26 15.73
C GLU A 70 -3.99 4.55 16.80
N LYS A 71 -3.57 3.31 16.54
CA LYS A 71 -2.66 2.57 17.43
C LYS A 71 -1.32 3.29 17.55
N PHE A 72 -0.74 3.71 16.43
CA PHE A 72 0.54 4.42 16.41
C PHE A 72 0.47 5.72 17.22
N THR A 73 -0.54 6.56 16.99
CA THR A 73 -0.71 7.83 17.70
C THR A 73 -0.89 7.60 19.20
N ARG A 74 -1.73 6.64 19.61
CA ARG A 74 -1.96 6.34 21.04
C ARG A 74 -0.70 5.87 21.75
N THR A 75 0.10 5.01 21.12
CA THR A 75 1.31 4.44 21.74
C THR A 75 2.48 5.43 21.78
N THR A 76 2.53 6.38 20.84
CA THR A 76 3.66 7.31 20.73
C THR A 76 3.39 8.71 21.32
N THR A 77 2.21 8.94 21.91
CA THR A 77 1.88 10.20 22.59
C THR A 77 2.78 10.37 23.83
N GLY A 78 3.83 11.20 23.75
CA GLY A 78 4.68 11.57 24.90
C GLY A 78 6.19 11.54 24.66
N ASP A 79 6.69 10.81 23.66
CA ASP A 79 8.13 10.71 23.37
C ASP A 79 8.62 11.83 22.44
N SER A 80 9.17 12.91 22.98
CA SER A 80 9.66 14.06 22.20
C SER A 80 10.98 13.83 21.45
N HIS A 81 11.64 12.68 21.65
CA HIS A 81 12.92 12.37 20.98
C HIS A 81 12.78 11.89 19.53
N ASP A 82 11.57 11.52 19.08
CA ASP A 82 11.36 10.85 17.79
C ASP A 82 10.36 11.57 16.85
N ASP A 83 10.13 12.86 17.04
CA ASP A 83 9.13 13.62 16.27
C ASP A 83 9.36 13.55 14.75
N ALA A 84 10.62 13.52 14.29
CA ALA A 84 10.94 13.34 12.87
C ALA A 84 10.51 11.96 12.34
N ILE A 85 10.72 10.90 13.12
CA ILE A 85 10.33 9.52 12.75
C ILE A 85 8.81 9.41 12.77
N LYS A 86 8.14 9.99 13.77
CA LYS A 86 6.67 10.02 13.85
C LYS A 86 6.05 10.76 12.68
N ASN A 87 6.61 11.91 12.31
CA ASN A 87 6.17 12.64 11.13
C ASN A 87 6.38 11.84 9.85
N LEU A 88 7.46 11.07 9.74
CA LEU A 88 7.70 10.16 8.63
C LEU A 88 6.66 9.04 8.58
N PHE A 89 6.31 8.41 9.72
CA PHE A 89 5.22 7.43 9.82
C PHE A 89 3.89 8.01 9.34
N ILE A 90 3.53 9.20 9.82
CA ILE A 90 2.28 9.87 9.44
C ILE A 90 2.29 10.22 7.95
N SER A 91 3.41 10.72 7.41
CA SER A 91 3.58 10.98 5.98
C SER A 91 3.34 9.72 5.16
N LYS A 92 3.97 8.61 5.54
CA LYS A 92 3.84 7.31 4.87
C LYS A 92 2.41 6.79 4.88
N ILE A 93 1.73 6.84 6.03
CA ILE A 93 0.33 6.41 6.16
C ILE A 93 -0.57 7.27 5.25
N ASN A 94 -0.39 8.60 5.26
CA ASN A 94 -1.16 9.51 4.41
C ASN A 94 -0.92 9.24 2.92
N GLN A 95 0.33 9.02 2.52
CA GLN A 95 0.66 8.68 1.13
C GLN A 95 0.01 7.35 0.70
N LEU A 96 0.02 6.30 1.54
CA LEU A 96 -0.68 5.05 1.26
C LEU A 96 -2.19 5.23 1.14
N SER A 97 -2.79 6.03 2.04
CA SER A 97 -4.21 6.37 2.00
C SER A 97 -4.58 7.11 0.70
N ASP A 98 -3.75 8.07 0.29
CA ASP A 98 -3.92 8.80 -0.98
C ASP A 98 -3.80 7.90 -2.21
N ILE A 99 -2.87 6.95 -2.19
CA ILE A 99 -2.70 5.96 -3.25
C ILE A 99 -3.95 5.08 -3.33
N LEU A 100 -4.46 4.59 -2.21
CA LEU A 100 -5.70 3.80 -2.16
C LEU A 100 -6.90 4.59 -2.65
N ALA A 101 -7.07 5.85 -2.21
CA ALA A 101 -8.16 6.71 -2.65
C ALA A 101 -8.09 6.98 -4.17
N THR A 102 -6.89 7.18 -4.70
CA THR A 102 -6.66 7.36 -6.13
C THR A 102 -6.97 6.09 -6.91
N THR A 103 -6.54 4.94 -6.39
CA THR A 103 -6.79 3.62 -6.96
C THR A 103 -8.29 3.30 -6.96
N LYS A 104 -9.00 3.56 -5.86
CA LYS A 104 -10.45 3.38 -5.74
C LYS A 104 -11.25 4.21 -6.76
N LYS A 105 -10.79 5.42 -7.06
CA LYS A 105 -11.41 6.28 -8.09
C LYS A 105 -11.26 5.71 -9.51
N PHE A 106 -10.26 4.87 -9.75
CA PHE A 106 -10.05 4.24 -11.04
C PHE A 106 -10.77 2.90 -11.09
N ASN A 107 -11.71 2.77 -12.03
CA ASN A 107 -12.45 1.54 -12.21
C ASN A 107 -11.58 0.51 -12.95
N PHE A 108 -11.00 -0.45 -12.23
CA PHE A 108 -10.14 -1.49 -12.80
C PHE A 108 -10.97 -2.66 -13.32
N THR A 109 -10.88 -2.90 -14.62
CA THR A 109 -11.48 -4.07 -15.26
C THR A 109 -10.57 -5.29 -15.09
N LEU A 110 -11.11 -6.38 -14.52
CA LEU A 110 -10.42 -7.66 -14.45
C LEU A 110 -10.08 -8.15 -15.87
N LYS A 111 -8.91 -8.76 -16.04
CA LYS A 111 -8.58 -9.45 -17.28
C LYS A 111 -9.54 -10.64 -17.45
N PRO A 112 -10.09 -10.86 -18.64
CA PRO A 112 -10.86 -12.06 -18.89
C PRO A 112 -9.96 -13.27 -18.65
N VAL A 113 -10.49 -14.29 -17.95
CA VAL A 113 -9.80 -15.57 -17.79
C VAL A 113 -9.50 -16.10 -19.18
N ARG A 114 -8.23 -16.33 -19.51
CA ARG A 114 -7.86 -16.95 -20.78
C ARG A 114 -8.53 -18.30 -20.82
N ALA A 115 -9.46 -18.50 -21.76
CA ALA A 115 -10.08 -19.80 -21.98
C ALA A 115 -8.96 -20.81 -22.21
N ILE A 116 -8.85 -21.80 -21.31
CA ILE A 116 -7.96 -22.93 -21.49
C ILE A 116 -8.49 -23.64 -22.74
N LYS A 117 -7.73 -23.60 -23.85
CA LYS A 117 -7.99 -24.50 -24.98
C LYS A 117 -7.76 -25.91 -24.45
N VAL A 118 -8.83 -26.57 -24.01
CA VAL A 118 -8.83 -28.01 -23.78
C VAL A 118 -8.66 -28.62 -25.16
N THR A 119 -7.42 -28.89 -25.55
CA THR A 119 -7.10 -29.66 -26.74
C THR A 119 -7.70 -31.04 -26.51
N ALA A 120 -8.85 -31.31 -27.12
CA ALA A 120 -9.46 -32.64 -27.10
C ALA A 120 -8.45 -33.62 -27.72
N VAL A 121 -7.82 -34.43 -26.87
CA VAL A 121 -7.07 -35.59 -27.30
C VAL A 121 -8.11 -36.56 -27.87
N LYS A 122 -8.23 -36.60 -29.21
CA LYS A 122 -9.00 -37.62 -29.89
C LYS A 122 -8.36 -38.97 -29.57
N SER A 123 -9.10 -39.80 -28.84
CA SER A 123 -8.87 -41.25 -28.73
C SER A 123 -9.25 -41.95 -30.03
#